data_AF-A0A0K8RDH6-F1
#
_entry.id   AF-A0A0K8RDH6-F1
#
_cell.length_a   1.000
_cell.length_b   1.000
_cell.length_c   1.000
_cell.angle_alpha   90.00
_cell.angle_beta   90.00
_cell.angle_gamma   90.00
#
_symmetry.space_group_name_H-M   'P 1'
#
loop_
_entity.id
_entity.type
_entity.pdbx_description
1 polymer ?
#
loop_
_entity_poly.entity_id
_entity_poly.type
_entity_poly.pdbx_seq_one_letter_code
_entity_poly.pdbx_strand_id
1 'polypeptide(L)'
;MAFNMITFLQMAVFVVILFNINLHSASAGSKESSAHQSSDDSIKAEFCDAKCTMKTDGKWTQCHGGCFCVHVGNETEGRCMRLDGDYDYPSTQPEE
;
A
#
# COMPACT_ATOMS: atom_id res chain seq x y z
N MET A 1 7.56 60.48 -0.33
CA MET A 1 7.44 59.21 0.42
C MET A 1 8.79 58.52 0.36
N ALA A 2 9.53 58.46 1.47
CA ALA A 2 10.83 57.80 1.50
C ALA A 2 10.61 56.29 1.45
N PHE A 3 10.52 55.73 0.24
CA PHE A 3 10.58 54.29 0.06
C PHE A 3 11.95 53.85 0.54
N ASN A 4 12.00 53.25 1.72
CA ASN A 4 13.21 52.65 2.26
C ASN A 4 13.65 51.56 1.28
N MET A 5 14.71 51.84 0.51
CA MET A 5 15.30 50.92 -0.47
C MET A 5 15.57 49.54 0.15
N ILE A 6 15.92 49.52 1.45
CA ILE A 6 16.11 48.32 2.25
C ILE A 6 14.82 47.48 2.33
N THR A 7 13.67 48.10 2.59
CA THR A 7 12.38 47.42 2.67
C THR A 7 11.97 46.81 1.33
N PHE A 8 12.26 47.51 0.23
CA PHE A 8 12.02 46.98 -1.11
C PHE A 8 12.88 45.75 -1.40
N LEU A 9 14.16 45.81 -1.04
CA LEU A 9 15.10 44.71 -1.23
C LEU A 9 14.71 43.48 -0.40
N GLN A 10 14.25 43.70 0.83
CA GLN A 10 13.80 42.63 1.73
C GLN A 10 12.52 41.95 1.21
N MET A 11 11.56 42.72 0.70
CA MET A 11 10.36 42.18 0.05
C MET A 11 10.71 41.34 -1.19
N ALA A 12 11.65 41.80 -2.02
CA ALA A 12 12.10 41.04 -3.19
C ALA A 12 12.73 39.70 -2.80
N VAL A 13 13.56 39.66 -1.75
CA VAL A 13 14.17 38.43 -1.24
C VAL A 13 13.11 37.46 -0.73
N PHE A 14 12.11 37.93 0.03
CA PHE A 14 11.01 37.08 0.49
C PHE A 14 10.20 36.46 -0.66
N VAL A 15 9.91 37.23 -1.71
CA VAL A 15 9.19 36.73 -2.89
C VAL A 15 9.99 35.64 -3.62
N VAL A 16 11.31 35.82 -3.77
CA VAL A 16 12.19 34.81 -4.38
C VAL A 16 12.22 33.52 -3.55
N ILE A 17 12.32 33.61 -2.22
CA ILE A 17 12.31 32.44 -1.34
C ILE A 17 10.98 31.69 -1.44
N LEU A 18 9.85 32.40 -1.38
CA LEU A 18 8.52 31.79 -1.50
C LEU A 18 8.31 31.10 -2.85
N PHE A 19 8.77 31.72 -3.96
CA PHE A 19 8.71 31.07 -5.27
C PHE A 19 9.54 29.78 -5.32
N ASN A 20 10.75 29.78 -4.75
CA ASN A 20 11.62 28.59 -4.74
C ASN A 20 11.06 27.45 -3.86
N ILE A 21 10.48 27.76 -2.69
CA ILE A 21 9.88 26.73 -1.81
C ILE A 21 8.63 26.12 -2.46
N ASN A 22 7.81 26.93 -3.14
CA ASN A 22 6.63 26.43 -3.85
C ASN A 22 6.99 25.62 -5.11
N LEU A 23 8.13 25.90 -5.74
CA LEU A 23 8.65 25.11 -6.87
C LEU A 23 9.11 23.70 -6.46
N HIS A 24 9.61 23.51 -5.23
CA HIS A 24 10.01 22.20 -4.72
C HIS A 24 8.86 21.38 -4.08
N SER A 25 7.68 21.98 -3.89
CA SER A 25 6.50 21.27 -3.35
C SER A 25 5.59 20.67 -4.43
N ALA A 26 6.12 20.50 -5.66
CA ALA A 26 5.44 19.76 -6.71
C ALA A 26 5.42 18.27 -6.37
N SER A 27 4.39 17.88 -5.62
CA SER A 27 3.68 16.62 -5.71
C SER A 27 4.56 15.37 -5.80
N ALA A 28 4.59 14.57 -4.73
CA ALA A 28 4.72 13.11 -4.87
C ALA A 28 3.46 12.53 -5.55
N GLY A 29 3.05 13.12 -6.67
CA GLY A 29 2.15 12.53 -7.62
C GLY A 29 3.02 11.59 -8.42
N SER A 30 3.02 10.32 -8.02
CA SER A 30 3.42 9.22 -8.88
C SER A 30 2.59 9.34 -10.17
N LYS A 31 3.13 10.07 -11.15
CA LYS A 31 2.91 9.81 -12.56
C LYS A 31 3.98 8.83 -13.00
N GLU A 32 4.15 7.74 -12.25
CA GLU A 32 4.44 6.49 -12.92
C GLU A 32 3.26 6.33 -13.87
N SER A 33 3.45 6.67 -15.14
CA SER A 33 2.67 6.05 -16.22
C SER A 33 2.70 4.60 -15.83
N SER A 34 1.55 4.00 -15.50
CA SER A 34 1.45 2.57 -15.31
C SER A 34 2.07 1.97 -16.56
N ALA A 35 3.38 1.66 -16.50
CA ALA A 35 4.08 0.89 -17.50
C ALA A 35 3.17 -0.30 -17.65
N HIS A 36 2.61 -0.47 -18.87
CA HIS A 36 1.57 -1.44 -19.18
C HIS A 36 1.68 -2.55 -18.16
N GLN A 37 0.78 -2.59 -17.16
CA GLN A 37 0.87 -3.61 -16.12
C GLN A 37 0.89 -4.89 -16.91
N SER A 38 2.08 -5.48 -17.05
CA SER A 38 2.21 -6.73 -17.74
C SER A 38 1.29 -7.62 -16.94
N SER A 39 0.30 -8.22 -17.59
CA SER A 39 -0.63 -9.11 -16.91
C SER A 39 0.13 -10.18 -16.11
N ASP A 40 1.37 -10.45 -16.49
CA ASP A 40 2.31 -11.37 -15.86
C ASP A 40 2.77 -10.93 -14.46
N ASP A 41 2.81 -9.62 -14.16
CA ASP A 41 3.23 -9.12 -12.84
C ASP A 41 2.02 -8.85 -11.90
N SER A 42 0.82 -9.25 -12.29
CA SER A 42 -0.38 -9.06 -11.47
C SER A 42 -0.59 -10.23 -10.50
N ILE A 43 -0.45 -9.98 -9.20
CA ILE A 43 -0.92 -10.91 -8.16
C ILE A 43 -2.40 -10.63 -7.92
N LYS A 44 -3.26 -11.60 -8.26
CA LYS A 44 -4.69 -11.55 -7.93
C LYS A 44 -4.93 -12.21 -6.58
N ALA A 45 -5.47 -11.46 -5.63
CA ALA A 45 -5.96 -12.01 -4.38
C ALA A 45 -7.44 -12.35 -4.52
N GLU A 46 -7.79 -13.63 -4.37
CA GLU A 46 -9.17 -14.10 -4.41
C GLU A 46 -9.59 -14.63 -3.04
N PHE A 47 -10.76 -14.21 -2.56
CA PHE A 47 -11.35 -14.78 -1.35
C PHE A 47 -12.01 -16.12 -1.67
N CYS A 48 -11.77 -17.11 -0.82
CA CYS A 48 -12.42 -18.39 -0.90
C CYS A 48 -13.74 -18.36 -0.12
N ASP A 49 -14.70 -19.21 -0.48
CA ASP A 49 -16.06 -19.19 0.08
C ASP A 49 -16.11 -19.53 1.60
N ALA A 50 -15.01 -19.98 2.18
CA ALA A 50 -14.89 -20.35 3.58
C ALA A 50 -14.37 -19.21 4.47
N LYS A 51 -14.91 -19.13 5.69
CA LYS A 51 -14.30 -18.39 6.80
C LYS A 51 -13.32 -19.28 7.55
N CYS A 52 -12.36 -18.65 8.22
CA CYS A 52 -11.58 -19.31 9.24
C CYS A 52 -11.91 -18.72 10.61
N THR A 53 -11.93 -19.54 11.67
CA THR A 53 -12.22 -19.09 13.03
C THR A 53 -11.17 -19.58 14.01
N MET A 54 -10.95 -18.82 15.07
CA MET A 54 -10.05 -19.22 16.14
C MET A 54 -10.69 -20.34 16.96
N LYS A 55 -10.03 -21.50 17.02
CA LYS A 55 -10.42 -22.63 17.88
C LYS A 55 -10.01 -22.38 19.32
N THR A 56 -10.55 -23.19 20.24
CA THR A 56 -10.25 -23.13 21.68
C THR A 56 -8.79 -23.45 22.03
N ASP A 57 -8.06 -24.12 21.14
CA ASP A 57 -6.63 -24.41 21.27
C ASP A 57 -5.73 -23.25 20.78
N GLY A 58 -6.32 -22.14 20.33
CA GLY A 58 -5.59 -21.00 19.78
C GLY A 58 -5.13 -21.18 18.33
N LYS A 59 -5.59 -22.24 17.64
CA LYS A 59 -5.32 -22.45 16.20
C LYS A 59 -6.49 -21.98 15.36
N TRP A 60 -6.22 -21.48 14.17
CA TRP A 60 -7.26 -21.15 13.19
C TRP A 60 -7.82 -22.41 12.53
N THR A 61 -9.11 -22.41 12.18
CA THR A 61 -9.67 -23.44 11.29
C THR A 61 -8.97 -23.38 9.93
N GLN A 62 -8.67 -24.57 9.40
CA GLN A 62 -7.92 -24.69 8.17
C GLN A 62 -8.80 -24.33 6.97
N CYS A 63 -8.22 -23.58 6.04
CA CYS A 63 -8.81 -23.32 4.74
C CYS A 63 -8.44 -24.46 3.77
N HIS A 64 -9.34 -24.79 2.84
CA HIS A 64 -9.12 -25.85 1.85
C HIS A 64 -8.84 -25.28 0.46
N GLY A 65 -8.29 -26.10 -0.45
CA GLY A 65 -8.13 -25.74 -1.86
C GLY A 65 -7.01 -24.74 -2.15
N GLY A 66 -5.90 -24.80 -1.42
CA GLY A 66 -4.76 -23.87 -1.57
C GLY A 66 -4.99 -22.49 -0.93
N CYS A 67 -6.14 -22.28 -0.29
CA CYS A 67 -6.44 -21.06 0.43
C CYS A 67 -5.74 -21.05 1.80
N PHE A 68 -5.36 -19.87 2.27
CA PHE A 68 -4.84 -19.63 3.61
C PHE A 68 -5.73 -18.66 4.39
N CYS A 69 -5.67 -18.72 5.72
CA CYS A 69 -6.49 -17.91 6.60
C CYS A 69 -5.86 -16.53 6.83
N VAL A 70 -6.65 -15.46 6.64
CA VAL A 70 -6.29 -14.10 7.02
C VAL A 70 -7.26 -13.56 8.06
N HIS A 71 -6.71 -12.95 9.12
CA HIS A 71 -7.47 -12.31 10.18
C HIS A 71 -6.90 -10.92 10.49
N VAL A 72 -7.74 -10.04 11.01
CA VAL A 72 -7.34 -8.67 11.36
C VAL A 72 -7.24 -8.56 12.87
N GLY A 73 -6.06 -8.21 13.37
CA GLY A 73 -5.83 -7.99 14.80
C GLY A 73 -6.26 -9.18 15.66
N ASN A 74 -7.09 -8.90 16.67
CA ASN A 74 -7.58 -9.86 17.66
C ASN A 74 -8.98 -10.42 17.36
N GLU A 75 -9.49 -10.22 16.13
CA GLU A 75 -10.76 -10.82 15.72
C GLU A 75 -10.68 -12.35 15.76
N THR A 76 -11.75 -13.03 16.20
CA THR A 76 -11.83 -14.50 16.23
C THR A 76 -12.36 -15.11 14.94
N GLU A 77 -12.79 -14.27 14.00
CA GLU A 77 -13.18 -14.65 12.65
C GLU A 77 -12.24 -14.02 11.62
N GLY A 78 -11.82 -14.83 10.66
CA GLY A 78 -11.02 -14.46 9.51
C GLY A 78 -11.65 -14.98 8.21
N ARG A 79 -11.01 -14.69 7.09
CA ARG A 79 -11.43 -15.16 5.76
C ARG A 79 -10.34 -16.00 5.13
N CYS A 80 -10.74 -17.01 4.37
CA CYS A 80 -9.82 -17.75 3.54
C CYS A 80 -9.53 -16.96 2.25
N MET A 81 -8.27 -16.87 1.83
CA MET A 81 -7.87 -16.27 0.56
C MET A 81 -6.80 -17.09 -0.15
N ARG A 82 -6.73 -16.99 -1.47
CA ARG A 82 -5.64 -17.51 -2.30
C ARG A 82 -5.00 -16.36 -3.07
N LEU A 83 -3.74 -16.53 -3.44
CA LEU A 83 -3.04 -15.63 -4.35
C LEU A 83 -2.81 -16.39 -5.66
N ASP A 84 -3.39 -15.88 -6.74
CA ASP A 84 -3.15 -16.38 -8.09
C ASP A 84 -2.21 -15.39 -8.79
N GLY A 85 -1.01 -15.85 -9.12
CA GLY A 85 0.01 -15.11 -9.86
C GLY A 85 1.07 -16.08 -10.38
N ASP A 86 1.87 -15.65 -11.35
CA ASP A 86 2.98 -16.44 -11.93
C ASP A 86 4.19 -16.60 -10.98
N TYR A 87 3.93 -16.51 -9.67
CA TYR A 87 4.93 -16.73 -8.64
C TYR A 87 4.59 -18.03 -7.92
N ASP A 88 5.54 -18.97 -7.93
CA ASP A 88 5.59 -20.12 -7.02
C ASP A 88 5.71 -19.61 -5.57
N TYR A 89 4.60 -19.13 -5.00
CA TYR A 89 4.53 -18.94 -3.57
C TYR A 89 4.61 -20.34 -2.95
N PRO A 90 5.56 -20.61 -2.04
CA PRO A 90 5.63 -21.92 -1.41
C PRO A 90 4.34 -22.13 -0.62
N SER A 91 3.40 -22.88 -1.21
CA SER A 91 2.23 -23.32 -0.49
C SER A 91 2.75 -24.18 0.64
N THR A 92 2.50 -23.78 1.89
CA THR A 92 2.73 -24.63 3.05
C THR A 92 1.79 -25.83 2.91
N GLN A 93 2.20 -26.86 2.19
CA GLN A 93 1.52 -28.14 2.19
C GLN A 93 1.57 -28.64 3.64
N PRO A 94 0.44 -29.09 4.23
CA PRO A 94 0.49 -29.84 5.46
C PRO A 94 1.31 -31.11 5.19
N GLU A 95 2.37 -31.31 5.95
CA GLU A 95 3.02 -32.62 6.05
C GLU A 95 1.95 -33.65 6.49
N GLU A 96 1.81 -34.70 5.69
CA GLU A 96 1.08 -35.99 5.87
C GLU A 96 -0.07 -36.10 6.87
#